data_AF-A0AAV2RDR6-F1
#
_entry.id   AF-A0AAV2RDR6-F1
#
_cell.length_a   1.000
_cell.length_b   1.000
_cell.length_c   1.000
_cell.angle_alpha   90.00
_cell.angle_beta   90.00
_cell.angle_gamma   90.00
#
_symmetry.space_group_name_H-M   'P 1'
#
loop_
_entity.id
_entity.type
_entity.pdbx_description
1 polymer ?
#
loop_
_entity_poly.entity_id
_entity_poly.type
_entity_poly.pdbx_seq_one_letter_code
_entity_poly.pdbx_strand_id
1 'polypeptide(L)'
;MNILKKIFNWWKPDSKNQAISIYSYDLDGDGVPELITGWSNGKVDARNDRSGEVIFKDNFSSTVAGIVEGDYRMDGKNQLICCSVDGEVRGYQSSTPETRYSMLDVNIEQETIRELSQRRHTLLMELRNYEENQRMGNSGELLYGKPSMAGDQVGVIPANTQLQTGLAINMGTEEKNKPPHVEIALATTNDTVIRSVVIFAEGIFEGESHVFHPRENNLTSSVRVPIYPPKDVPVDLHIKTMVGYKGSLHYHVFELTRQLPRFSMYALCTVPITQPNGHVKFQLQERVARLVMWVNASFLLLEDIVATEDGRLEVSFLSLRTTMPLVIYATSQCEVTIRTDDMDLAGDLMQALANYLNLEDLQVEADFPNEVDQLSGVLERVEEYHSTRQRLSAEMADHSGVIRTLVVRAEDARLMSDMASMKQWYGELYALNKDLISGYKIRCNNHQELLSCLKQVNQTIQKAGRLRYGKSKTAVVAACRQAIKNNNVNALTKIIRLGHT
;
A
#
# COMPACT_ATOMS: atom_id res chain seq x y z
N MET A 1 3.88 -10.52 1.50
CA MET A 1 5.25 -11.07 1.41
C MET A 1 5.43 -11.50 -0.02
N ASN A 2 6.45 -11.02 -0.73
CA ASN A 2 6.61 -11.29 -2.16
C ASN A 2 8.06 -11.71 -2.44
N ILE A 3 8.25 -12.68 -3.32
CA ILE A 3 9.56 -12.88 -3.95
C ILE A 3 9.61 -12.04 -5.22
N LEU A 4 10.55 -11.10 -5.24
CA LEU A 4 10.82 -10.21 -6.36
C LEU A 4 12.11 -10.62 -7.05
N LYS A 5 12.03 -10.89 -8.36
CA LYS A 5 13.23 -10.94 -9.21
C LYS A 5 13.28 -9.69 -10.05
N LYS A 6 14.21 -8.78 -9.71
CA LYS A 6 14.27 -7.41 -10.23
C LYS A 6 13.00 -6.63 -9.90
N ILE A 7 12.03 -6.60 -10.82
CA ILE A 7 10.79 -5.81 -10.74
C ILE A 7 9.55 -6.71 -10.85
N PHE A 8 9.72 -7.98 -11.20
CA PHE A 8 8.61 -8.93 -11.38
C PHE A 8 8.36 -9.72 -10.09
N ASN A 9 7.11 -9.72 -9.64
CA ASN A 9 6.63 -10.65 -8.61
C ASN A 9 6.56 -12.06 -9.22
N TRP A 10 7.26 -13.02 -8.61
CA TRP A 10 7.19 -14.42 -9.04
C TRP A 10 5.99 -15.12 -8.41
N TRP A 11 5.85 -14.99 -7.10
CA TRP A 11 4.70 -15.46 -6.35
C TRP A 11 4.50 -14.64 -5.07
N LYS A 12 3.27 -14.63 -4.57
CA LYS A 12 2.84 -13.97 -3.33
C LYS A 12 1.84 -14.90 -2.65
N PRO A 13 2.15 -15.44 -1.45
CA PRO A 13 1.18 -16.21 -0.71
C PRO A 13 0.26 -15.25 0.05
N ASP A 14 -1.05 -15.42 -0.13
CA ASP A 14 -2.03 -14.74 0.70
C ASP A 14 -2.29 -15.59 1.95
N SER A 15 -2.12 -14.96 3.12
CA SER A 15 -2.26 -15.60 4.42
C SER A 15 -2.92 -14.65 5.39
N LYS A 16 -3.74 -15.20 6.29
CA LYS A 16 -4.41 -14.42 7.35
C LYS A 16 -3.42 -13.87 8.39
N ASN A 17 -2.29 -14.53 8.54
CA ASN A 17 -1.27 -14.17 9.53
C ASN A 17 -0.21 -13.29 8.88
N GLN A 18 0.38 -12.39 9.66
CA GLN A 18 1.44 -11.52 9.16
C GLN A 18 2.79 -12.23 9.26
N ALA A 19 3.66 -12.03 8.28
CA ALA A 19 5.06 -12.44 8.35
C ALA A 19 5.83 -11.42 9.19
N ILE A 20 6.47 -11.89 10.27
CA ILE A 20 7.19 -11.05 11.23
C ILE A 20 8.68 -11.02 10.91
N SER A 21 9.23 -12.19 10.60
CA SER A 21 10.62 -12.34 10.20
C SER A 21 10.70 -13.20 8.95
N ILE A 22 11.63 -12.84 8.08
CA ILE A 22 11.92 -13.57 6.86
C ILE A 22 13.44 -13.74 6.76
N TYR A 23 13.88 -14.90 6.30
CA TYR A 23 15.29 -15.20 6.14
C TYR A 23 15.53 -16.12 4.94
N SER A 24 16.70 -16.03 4.33
CA SER A 24 17.10 -16.84 3.19
C SER A 24 18.10 -17.89 3.67
N TYR A 25 17.76 -19.18 3.61
CA TYR A 25 18.65 -20.24 4.07
C TYR A 25 18.33 -21.56 3.36
N ASP A 26 19.39 -22.28 2.99
CA ASP A 26 19.32 -23.58 2.31
C ASP A 26 19.07 -24.71 3.32
N LEU A 27 17.80 -25.09 3.45
CA LEU A 27 17.33 -26.08 4.41
C LEU A 27 17.39 -27.51 3.86
N ASP A 28 17.24 -27.70 2.55
CA ASP A 28 17.24 -29.02 1.91
C ASP A 28 18.62 -29.46 1.38
N GLY A 29 19.58 -28.54 1.35
CA GLY A 29 20.96 -28.76 0.95
C GLY A 29 21.14 -28.88 -0.56
N ASP A 30 20.22 -28.37 -1.38
CA ASP A 30 20.32 -28.40 -2.85
C ASP A 30 21.22 -27.29 -3.43
N GLY A 31 21.72 -26.38 -2.58
CA GLY A 31 22.58 -25.26 -2.95
C GLY A 31 21.79 -24.00 -3.36
N VAL A 32 20.47 -24.03 -3.33
CA VAL A 32 19.56 -22.92 -3.59
C VAL A 32 18.85 -22.56 -2.28
N PRO A 33 19.01 -21.33 -1.76
CA PRO A 33 18.39 -20.99 -0.49
C PRO A 33 16.87 -20.82 -0.61
N GLU A 34 16.14 -21.40 0.34
CA GLU A 34 14.70 -21.16 0.50
C GLU A 34 14.39 -19.87 1.22
N LEU A 35 13.15 -19.42 1.04
CA LEU A 35 12.57 -18.34 1.82
C LEU A 35 11.89 -18.90 3.07
N ILE A 36 12.51 -18.66 4.21
CA ILE A 36 12.02 -19.06 5.52
C ILE A 36 11.22 -17.92 6.13
N THR A 37 10.00 -18.22 6.57
CA THR A 37 9.05 -17.24 7.07
C THR A 37 8.60 -17.58 8.48
N GLY A 38 8.76 -16.63 9.40
CA GLY A 38 8.19 -16.67 10.73
C GLY A 38 6.88 -15.90 10.77
N TRP A 39 5.78 -16.58 11.10
CA TRP A 39 4.45 -16.01 11.11
C TRP A 39 4.02 -15.57 12.52
N SER A 40 3.05 -14.66 12.56
CA SER A 40 2.45 -14.14 13.79
C SER A 40 1.74 -15.17 14.67
N ASN A 41 1.40 -16.34 14.13
CA ASN A 41 0.77 -17.43 14.87
C ASN A 41 1.76 -18.51 15.33
N GLY A 42 3.07 -18.26 15.23
CA GLY A 42 4.11 -19.22 15.60
C GLY A 42 4.44 -20.24 14.50
N LYS A 43 3.75 -20.23 13.35
CA LYS A 43 4.13 -21.09 12.22
C LYS A 43 5.50 -20.63 11.68
N VAL A 44 6.37 -21.57 11.37
CA VAL A 44 7.56 -21.38 10.54
C VAL A 44 7.37 -22.22 9.28
N ASP A 45 7.48 -21.63 8.10
CA ASP A 45 7.56 -22.40 6.85
C ASP A 45 8.75 -21.98 5.98
N ALA A 46 9.41 -22.97 5.36
CA ALA A 46 10.40 -22.75 4.33
C ALA A 46 9.75 -23.01 2.98
N ARG A 47 9.91 -22.07 2.05
CA ARG A 47 9.27 -22.10 0.73
C ARG A 47 10.30 -22.00 -0.37
N ASN A 48 10.08 -22.77 -1.43
CA ASN A 48 10.91 -22.71 -2.63
C ASN A 48 10.85 -21.30 -3.25
N ASP A 49 11.99 -20.79 -3.70
CA ASP A 49 12.09 -19.45 -4.30
C ASP A 49 11.34 -19.34 -5.63
N ARG A 50 11.23 -20.44 -6.40
CA ARG A 50 10.60 -20.46 -7.73
C ARG A 50 9.10 -20.74 -7.68
N SER A 51 8.69 -21.82 -7.03
CA SER A 51 7.28 -22.27 -7.03
C SER A 51 6.47 -21.67 -5.89
N GLY A 52 7.11 -21.27 -4.78
CA GLY A 52 6.42 -20.84 -3.56
C GLY A 52 5.76 -21.96 -2.77
N GLU A 53 5.99 -23.21 -3.18
CA GLU A 53 5.56 -24.42 -2.46
C GLU A 53 6.30 -24.53 -1.14
N VAL A 54 5.61 -25.08 -0.14
CA VAL A 54 6.15 -25.23 1.22
C VAL A 54 6.95 -26.53 1.28
N ILE A 55 8.24 -26.41 1.52
CA ILE A 55 9.18 -27.55 1.65
C ILE A 55 9.23 -28.02 3.11
N PHE A 56 9.23 -27.08 4.05
CA PHE A 56 9.29 -27.38 5.47
C PHE A 56 8.26 -26.57 6.24
N LYS A 57 7.73 -27.17 7.30
CA LYS A 57 6.79 -26.52 8.21
C LYS A 57 7.03 -26.98 9.64
N ASP A 58 7.13 -26.03 10.55
CA ASP A 58 7.10 -26.23 11.99
C ASP A 58 6.18 -25.21 12.66
N ASN A 59 5.84 -25.45 13.93
CA ASN A 59 4.96 -24.64 14.73
C ASN A 59 5.55 -24.42 16.12
N PHE A 60 5.71 -23.16 16.48
CA PHE A 60 6.00 -22.68 17.83
C PHE A 60 4.71 -22.47 18.62
N SER A 61 4.86 -22.43 19.93
CA SER A 61 3.79 -22.12 20.88
C SER A 61 3.35 -20.64 20.84
N SER A 62 4.28 -19.75 20.49
CA SER A 62 4.10 -18.30 20.43
C SER A 62 4.66 -17.75 19.13
N THR A 63 4.41 -16.46 18.90
CA THR A 63 4.85 -15.68 17.76
C THR A 63 6.36 -15.83 17.49
N VAL A 64 6.74 -16.00 16.22
CA VAL A 64 8.16 -16.05 15.83
C VAL A 64 8.72 -14.63 15.83
N ALA A 65 9.67 -14.34 16.73
CA ALA A 65 10.28 -13.03 16.87
C ALA A 65 11.37 -12.79 15.83
N GLY A 66 12.20 -13.80 15.55
CA GLY A 66 13.33 -13.67 14.65
C GLY A 66 13.84 -15.00 14.14
N ILE A 67 14.40 -14.97 12.94
CA ILE A 67 15.04 -16.09 12.27
C ILE A 67 16.41 -15.62 11.82
N VAL A 68 17.45 -16.35 12.18
CA VAL A 68 18.85 -16.03 11.87
C VAL A 68 19.62 -17.29 11.53
N GLU A 69 20.73 -17.17 10.82
CA GLU A 69 21.68 -18.26 10.65
C GLU A 69 22.87 -18.10 11.60
N GLY A 70 23.41 -19.22 12.07
CA GLY A 70 24.65 -19.24 12.82
C GLY A 70 25.07 -20.64 13.23
N ASP A 71 26.38 -20.86 13.31
CA ASP A 71 26.94 -22.09 13.87
C ASP A 71 26.92 -22.01 15.41
N TYR A 72 25.79 -22.42 16.00
CA TYR A 72 25.63 -22.44 17.45
C TYR A 72 26.35 -23.64 18.12
N ARG A 73 26.57 -24.73 17.37
CA ARG A 73 27.19 -25.96 17.92
C ARG A 73 28.71 -25.96 17.77
N MET A 74 29.28 -24.96 17.08
CA MET A 74 30.69 -24.91 16.69
C MET A 74 31.11 -26.15 15.90
N ASP A 75 30.20 -26.69 15.06
CA ASP A 75 30.43 -27.86 14.22
C ASP A 75 30.92 -27.49 12.80
N GLY A 76 31.15 -26.21 12.55
CA GLY A 76 31.57 -25.66 11.26
C GLY A 76 30.43 -25.54 10.26
N LYS A 77 29.18 -25.83 10.65
CA LYS A 77 28.00 -25.71 9.80
C LYS A 77 27.03 -24.70 10.39
N ASN A 78 26.63 -23.74 9.56
CA ASN A 78 25.56 -22.82 9.94
C ASN A 78 24.26 -23.59 10.16
N GLN A 79 23.52 -23.19 11.19
CA GLN A 79 22.19 -23.71 11.49
C GLN A 79 21.19 -22.56 11.41
N LEU A 80 19.97 -22.89 11.03
CA LEU A 80 18.85 -21.97 11.10
C LEU A 80 18.36 -21.90 12.55
N ILE A 81 18.38 -20.72 13.15
CA ILE A 81 17.95 -20.49 14.51
C ILE A 81 16.66 -19.67 14.47
N CYS A 82 15.57 -20.24 14.97
CA CYS A 82 14.28 -19.59 15.10
C CYS A 82 13.99 -19.31 16.58
N CYS A 83 13.67 -18.05 16.88
CA CYS A 83 13.38 -17.58 18.23
C CYS A 83 11.93 -17.11 18.33
N SER A 84 11.20 -17.57 19.34
CA SER A 84 9.87 -17.07 19.68
C SER A 84 9.94 -15.84 20.59
N VAL A 85 8.84 -15.09 20.67
CA VAL A 85 8.70 -13.94 21.58
C VAL A 85 8.78 -14.39 23.05
N ASP A 86 8.36 -15.61 23.36
CA ASP A 86 8.38 -16.18 24.72
C ASP A 86 9.77 -16.68 25.11
N GLY A 87 10.76 -16.64 24.21
CA GLY A 87 12.14 -17.08 24.45
C GLY A 87 12.40 -18.55 24.14
N GLU A 88 11.47 -19.26 23.49
CA GLU A 88 11.72 -20.59 22.94
C GLU A 88 12.64 -20.47 21.71
N VAL A 89 13.78 -21.16 21.73
CA VAL A 89 14.77 -21.14 20.65
C VAL A 89 14.92 -22.55 20.09
N ARG A 90 14.77 -22.71 18.78
CA ARG A 90 15.01 -23.97 18.08
C ARG A 90 16.03 -23.78 16.96
N GLY A 91 16.95 -24.72 16.84
CA GLY A 91 17.94 -24.78 15.78
C GLY A 91 17.63 -25.92 14.80
N TYR A 92 17.63 -25.62 13.50
CA TYR A 92 17.45 -26.57 12.41
C TYR A 92 18.74 -26.64 11.59
N GLN A 93 19.22 -27.85 11.34
CA GLN A 93 20.38 -28.09 10.50
C GLN A 93 19.91 -28.37 9.07
N SER A 94 20.71 -27.95 8.07
CA SER A 94 20.42 -28.29 6.67
C SER A 94 20.47 -29.81 6.48
N SER A 95 19.54 -30.33 5.67
CA SER A 95 19.39 -31.77 5.45
C SER A 95 20.58 -32.33 4.68
N THR A 96 21.12 -33.47 5.12
CA THR A 96 22.13 -34.19 4.33
C THR A 96 21.44 -34.96 3.19
N PRO A 97 22.14 -35.24 2.08
CA PRO A 97 21.58 -36.01 0.96
C PRO A 97 21.04 -37.40 1.37
N GLU A 98 21.51 -38.01 2.47
CA GLU A 98 20.94 -39.27 2.96
C GLU A 98 19.57 -39.11 3.65
N THR A 99 19.34 -38.00 4.36
CA THR A 99 18.06 -37.72 5.03
C THR A 99 16.97 -37.23 4.08
N ARG A 100 17.35 -36.68 2.91
CA ARG A 100 16.41 -36.32 1.83
C ARG A 100 15.51 -37.49 1.41
N TYR A 101 16.08 -38.67 1.20
CA TYR A 101 15.32 -39.84 0.73
C TYR A 101 14.30 -40.38 1.75
N SER A 102 14.47 -40.11 3.05
CA SER A 102 13.61 -40.72 4.08
C SER A 102 12.43 -39.84 4.51
N MET A 103 12.51 -38.51 4.35
CA MET A 103 11.44 -37.59 4.80
C MET A 103 10.61 -37.00 3.65
N LEU A 104 11.14 -36.94 2.43
CA LEU A 104 10.46 -36.32 1.28
C LEU A 104 9.44 -37.25 0.59
N ASP A 105 9.62 -38.57 0.61
CA ASP A 105 8.82 -39.46 -0.26
C ASP A 105 7.38 -39.70 0.24
N VAL A 106 7.14 -40.02 1.51
CA VAL A 106 5.82 -40.62 1.85
C VAL A 106 4.69 -39.58 1.98
N ASN A 107 4.96 -38.39 2.53
CA ASN A 107 3.91 -37.38 2.75
C ASN A 107 3.65 -36.50 1.53
N ILE A 108 4.68 -36.07 0.80
CA ILE A 108 4.53 -35.22 -0.38
C ILE A 108 3.90 -36.01 -1.52
N GLU A 109 4.30 -37.28 -1.73
CA GLU A 109 3.65 -38.13 -2.74
C GLU A 109 2.18 -38.38 -2.38
N GLN A 110 1.85 -38.62 -1.10
CA GLN A 110 0.45 -38.81 -0.72
C GLN A 110 -0.41 -37.55 -0.89
N GLU A 111 0.13 -36.36 -0.56
CA GLU A 111 -0.59 -35.10 -0.70
C GLU A 111 -0.76 -34.72 -2.17
N THR A 112 0.28 -34.89 -3.00
CA THR A 112 0.20 -34.69 -4.46
C THR A 112 -0.74 -35.69 -5.13
N ILE A 113 -0.72 -36.97 -4.75
CA ILE A 113 -1.68 -37.98 -5.23
C ILE A 113 -3.12 -37.57 -4.86
N ARG A 114 -3.33 -37.05 -3.65
CA ARG A 114 -4.64 -36.58 -3.21
C ARG A 114 -5.10 -35.37 -4.01
N GLU A 115 -4.24 -34.38 -4.23
CA GLU A 115 -4.53 -33.19 -5.04
C GLU A 115 -4.85 -33.57 -6.50
N LEU A 116 -4.04 -34.44 -7.10
CA LEU A 116 -4.27 -34.95 -8.45
C LEU A 116 -5.57 -35.75 -8.55
N SER A 117 -5.89 -36.57 -7.55
CA SER A 117 -7.17 -37.28 -7.46
C SER A 117 -8.35 -36.31 -7.34
N GLN A 118 -8.22 -35.26 -6.53
CA GLN A 118 -9.25 -34.23 -6.40
C GLN A 118 -9.44 -33.47 -7.71
N ARG A 119 -8.35 -33.07 -8.38
CA ARG A 119 -8.39 -32.40 -9.69
C ARG A 119 -9.04 -33.29 -10.76
N ARG A 120 -8.71 -34.58 -10.78
CA ARG A 120 -9.37 -35.58 -11.64
C ARG A 120 -10.87 -35.62 -11.37
N HIS A 121 -11.29 -35.65 -10.10
CA HIS A 121 -12.71 -35.67 -9.74
C HIS A 121 -13.44 -34.39 -10.18
N THR A 122 -12.83 -33.21 -10.01
CA THR A 122 -13.37 -31.93 -10.50
C THR A 122 -13.56 -31.93 -12.01
N LEU A 123 -12.54 -32.37 -12.77
CA LEU A 123 -12.61 -32.44 -14.24
C LEU A 123 -13.68 -33.45 -14.72
N LEU A 124 -13.86 -34.57 -14.02
CA LEU A 124 -14.92 -35.53 -14.33
C LEU A 124 -16.32 -34.94 -14.09
N MET A 125 -16.50 -34.14 -13.03
CA MET A 125 -17.75 -33.41 -12.81
C MET A 125 -17.99 -32.36 -13.89
N GLU A 126 -16.95 -31.63 -14.31
CA GLU A 126 -17.05 -30.64 -15.39
C GLU A 126 -17.45 -31.30 -16.72
N LEU A 127 -16.87 -32.45 -17.06
CA LEU A 127 -17.22 -33.22 -18.26
C LEU A 127 -18.67 -33.69 -18.21
N ARG A 128 -19.13 -34.19 -17.05
CA ARG A 128 -20.53 -34.57 -16.84
C ARG A 128 -21.49 -33.38 -17.06
N ASN A 129 -21.12 -32.20 -16.58
CA ASN A 129 -21.91 -30.98 -16.79
C ASN A 129 -22.00 -30.61 -18.28
N TYR A 130 -20.90 -30.74 -19.05
CA TYR A 130 -20.93 -30.50 -20.49
C TYR A 130 -21.81 -31.50 -21.24
N GLU A 131 -21.75 -32.79 -20.89
CA GLU A 131 -22.61 -33.83 -21.50
C GLU A 131 -24.09 -33.59 -21.19
N GLU A 132 -24.43 -33.21 -19.95
CA GLU A 132 -25.80 -32.92 -19.55
C GLU A 132 -26.34 -31.67 -20.25
N ASN A 133 -25.52 -30.62 -20.36
CA ASN A 133 -25.87 -29.41 -21.12
C ASN A 133 -26.10 -29.72 -22.62
N GLN A 134 -25.32 -30.61 -23.23
CA GLN A 134 -25.55 -31.04 -24.62
C GLN A 134 -26.82 -31.85 -24.77
N ARG A 135 -27.15 -32.73 -23.81
CA ARG A 135 -28.41 -33.50 -23.81
C ARG A 135 -29.62 -32.57 -23.71
N MET A 136 -29.61 -31.60 -22.80
CA MET A 136 -30.67 -30.60 -22.65
C MET A 136 -30.78 -29.65 -23.86
N GLY A 137 -29.63 -29.33 -24.50
CA GLY A 137 -29.58 -28.59 -25.76
C GLY A 137 -30.28 -29.31 -26.91
N ASN A 138 -30.09 -30.62 -27.02
CA ASN A 138 -30.67 -31.44 -28.09
C ASN A 138 -32.13 -31.85 -27.86
N SER A 139 -32.61 -31.90 -26.62
CA SER A 139 -34.00 -32.25 -26.30
C SER A 139 -35.00 -31.10 -26.52
N GLY A 140 -34.53 -29.87 -26.72
CA GLY A 140 -35.40 -28.69 -26.94
C GLY A 140 -36.20 -28.25 -25.70
N GLU A 141 -35.96 -28.85 -24.53
CA GLU A 141 -36.66 -28.59 -23.27
C GLU A 141 -36.12 -27.38 -22.47
N LEU A 142 -35.21 -26.60 -23.06
CA LEU A 142 -34.63 -25.41 -22.43
C LEU A 142 -35.64 -24.26 -22.36
N LEU A 143 -36.39 -24.18 -21.25
CA LEU A 143 -37.14 -22.97 -20.91
C LEU A 143 -36.23 -21.90 -20.30
N TYR A 144 -35.75 -20.99 -21.15
CA TYR A 144 -35.11 -19.74 -20.71
C TYR A 144 -36.13 -18.85 -19.97
N GLY A 145 -35.67 -18.10 -18.96
CA GLY A 145 -36.51 -17.14 -18.24
C GLY A 145 -37.20 -17.67 -16.98
N LYS A 146 -37.04 -18.96 -16.62
CA LYS A 146 -37.53 -19.49 -15.34
C LYS A 146 -36.45 -19.38 -14.25
N PRO A 147 -36.79 -18.92 -13.04
CA PRO A 147 -35.88 -18.97 -11.89
C PRO A 147 -35.68 -20.42 -11.45
N SER A 148 -34.45 -20.78 -11.08
CA SER A 148 -34.11 -22.11 -10.55
C SER A 148 -34.88 -22.35 -9.25
N MET A 149 -35.62 -23.47 -9.19
CA MET A 149 -36.39 -23.87 -8.01
C MET A 149 -35.64 -24.90 -7.14
N ALA A 150 -36.16 -25.13 -5.93
CA ALA A 150 -35.65 -26.16 -5.01
C ALA A 150 -35.89 -27.57 -5.59
N GLY A 151 -34.95 -28.02 -6.41
CA GLY A 151 -35.01 -29.27 -7.18
C GLY A 151 -34.13 -29.22 -8.44
N ASP A 152 -33.88 -28.03 -8.98
CA ASP A 152 -32.99 -27.84 -10.13
C ASP A 152 -31.53 -27.85 -9.66
N GLN A 153 -30.66 -28.60 -10.35
CA GLN A 153 -29.23 -28.65 -10.04
C GLN A 153 -28.47 -27.42 -10.54
N VAL A 154 -28.99 -26.70 -11.55
CA VAL A 154 -28.32 -25.57 -12.20
C VAL A 154 -29.34 -24.51 -12.59
N GLY A 155 -28.99 -23.23 -12.44
CA GLY A 155 -29.77 -22.12 -12.98
C GLY A 155 -29.46 -21.94 -14.46
N VAL A 156 -30.43 -22.13 -15.34
CA VAL A 156 -30.21 -22.01 -16.80
C VAL A 156 -30.26 -20.54 -17.21
N ILE A 157 -29.21 -20.07 -17.90
CA ILE A 157 -29.17 -18.74 -18.54
C ILE A 157 -28.92 -18.88 -20.04
N PRO A 158 -29.32 -17.90 -20.86
CA PRO A 158 -28.98 -17.90 -22.29
C PRO A 158 -27.46 -17.90 -22.49
N ALA A 159 -26.95 -18.78 -23.37
CA ALA A 159 -25.51 -18.92 -23.63
C ALA A 159 -24.87 -17.67 -24.26
N ASN A 160 -25.67 -16.80 -24.88
CA ASN A 160 -25.22 -15.51 -25.45
C ASN A 160 -25.20 -14.36 -24.43
N THR A 161 -25.44 -14.62 -23.15
CA THR A 161 -25.40 -13.60 -22.11
C THR A 161 -23.97 -13.11 -21.94
N GLN A 162 -23.73 -11.83 -22.24
CA GLN A 162 -22.44 -11.19 -22.03
C GLN A 162 -22.54 -10.10 -20.96
N LEU A 163 -21.47 -9.93 -20.20
CA LEU A 163 -21.33 -8.85 -19.23
C LEU A 163 -20.54 -7.71 -19.87
N GLN A 164 -21.22 -6.60 -20.13
CA GLN A 164 -20.60 -5.36 -20.56
C GLN A 164 -20.21 -4.53 -19.34
N THR A 165 -19.04 -3.90 -19.42
CA THR A 165 -18.50 -3.11 -18.31
C THR A 165 -17.97 -1.78 -18.81
N GLY A 166 -18.36 -0.69 -18.18
CA GLY A 166 -17.83 0.65 -18.40
C GLY A 166 -17.25 1.22 -17.11
N LEU A 167 -16.22 2.04 -17.25
CA LEU A 167 -15.67 2.87 -16.18
C LEU A 167 -16.01 4.32 -16.49
N ALA A 168 -16.62 5.01 -15.54
CA ALA A 168 -16.96 6.42 -15.70
C ALA A 168 -16.68 7.19 -14.41
N ILE A 169 -16.51 8.50 -14.53
CA ILE A 169 -16.41 9.39 -13.38
C ILE A 169 -17.79 9.97 -13.08
N ASN A 170 -18.19 9.92 -11.82
CA ASN A 170 -19.41 10.54 -11.34
C ASN A 170 -19.06 11.66 -10.35
N MET A 171 -19.50 12.88 -10.66
CA MET A 171 -19.27 14.07 -9.83
C MET A 171 -20.06 14.05 -8.50
N GLY A 172 -20.83 13.00 -8.24
CA GLY A 172 -21.67 12.88 -7.06
C GLY A 172 -23.00 13.61 -7.23
N THR A 173 -23.92 13.34 -6.31
CA THR A 173 -25.22 14.02 -6.23
C THR A 173 -25.44 14.41 -4.78
N GLU A 174 -25.55 15.72 -4.52
CA GLU A 174 -25.75 16.26 -3.16
C GLU A 174 -27.03 15.69 -2.51
N GLU A 175 -28.07 15.43 -3.31
CA GLU A 175 -29.35 14.86 -2.85
C GLU A 175 -29.25 13.47 -2.21
N LYS A 176 -28.17 12.71 -2.48
CA LYS A 176 -27.96 11.35 -1.94
C LYS A 176 -26.75 11.25 -1.02
N ASN A 177 -26.14 12.36 -0.64
CA ASN A 177 -24.90 12.43 0.17
C ASN A 177 -23.80 11.51 -0.38
N LYS A 178 -23.70 11.39 -1.71
CA LYS A 178 -22.70 10.56 -2.38
C LYS A 178 -21.53 11.43 -2.81
N PRO A 179 -20.33 11.26 -2.23
CA PRO A 179 -19.16 11.99 -2.67
C PRO A 179 -18.80 11.62 -4.12
N PRO A 180 -18.06 12.50 -4.84
CA PRO A 180 -17.57 12.22 -6.18
C PRO A 180 -16.74 10.92 -6.19
N HIS A 181 -16.93 10.08 -7.21
CA HIS A 181 -16.36 8.74 -7.27
C HIS A 181 -16.16 8.24 -8.70
N VAL A 182 -15.34 7.20 -8.84
CA VAL A 182 -15.30 6.40 -10.07
C VAL A 182 -16.41 5.37 -9.99
N GLU A 183 -17.29 5.31 -10.98
CA GLU A 183 -18.33 4.28 -11.07
C GLU A 183 -17.94 3.19 -12.06
N ILE A 184 -18.10 1.93 -11.63
CA ILE A 184 -18.14 0.78 -12.55
C ILE A 184 -19.59 0.54 -12.93
N ALA A 185 -19.91 0.72 -14.20
CA ALA A 185 -21.18 0.31 -14.78
C ALA A 185 -21.04 -1.12 -15.30
N LEU A 186 -21.83 -2.04 -14.75
CA LEU A 186 -21.95 -3.43 -15.20
C LEU A 186 -23.34 -3.62 -15.79
N ALA A 187 -23.43 -4.18 -16.99
CA ALA A 187 -24.70 -4.44 -17.66
C ALA A 187 -24.69 -5.80 -18.35
N THR A 188 -25.77 -6.55 -18.21
CA THR A 188 -26.01 -7.78 -18.99
C THR A 188 -26.66 -7.44 -20.32
N THR A 189 -26.36 -8.20 -21.38
CA THR A 189 -26.97 -7.99 -22.71
C THR A 189 -28.43 -8.42 -22.81
N ASN A 190 -28.88 -9.25 -21.86
CA ASN A 190 -30.18 -9.92 -21.90
C ASN A 190 -31.01 -9.59 -20.64
N ASP A 191 -32.23 -10.11 -20.53
CA ASP A 191 -33.14 -9.93 -19.37
C ASP A 191 -32.67 -10.58 -18.05
N THR A 192 -31.44 -11.11 -18.02
CA THR A 192 -30.81 -11.63 -16.81
C THR A 192 -30.47 -10.48 -15.85
N VAL A 193 -30.68 -10.69 -14.56
CA VAL A 193 -30.36 -9.72 -13.50
C VAL A 193 -29.01 -9.99 -12.85
N ILE A 194 -28.39 -8.94 -12.35
CA ILE A 194 -27.16 -9.03 -11.55
C ILE A 194 -27.56 -9.15 -10.08
N ARG A 195 -27.29 -10.31 -9.46
CA ARG A 195 -27.62 -10.58 -8.06
C ARG A 195 -26.61 -9.98 -7.09
N SER A 196 -25.33 -10.11 -7.39
CA SER A 196 -24.27 -9.50 -6.59
C SER A 196 -23.02 -9.32 -7.43
N VAL A 197 -22.18 -8.38 -6.99
CA VAL A 197 -20.89 -8.08 -7.61
C VAL A 197 -19.86 -8.13 -6.50
N VAL A 198 -18.81 -8.93 -6.68
CA VAL A 198 -17.64 -8.97 -5.79
C VAL A 198 -16.46 -8.42 -6.56
N ILE A 199 -15.83 -7.37 -6.04
CA ILE A 199 -14.67 -6.72 -6.65
C ILE A 199 -13.49 -6.98 -5.75
N PHE A 200 -12.44 -7.61 -6.28
CA PHE A 200 -11.15 -7.78 -5.61
C PHE A 200 -10.18 -6.73 -6.15
N ALA A 201 -9.55 -5.98 -5.26
CA ALA A 201 -8.58 -4.97 -5.60
C ALA A 201 -7.63 -4.71 -4.43
N GLU A 202 -6.33 -4.60 -4.69
CA GLU A 202 -5.34 -4.34 -3.65
C GLU A 202 -5.27 -2.83 -3.33
N GLY A 203 -5.42 -2.48 -2.04
CA GLY A 203 -5.19 -1.12 -1.55
C GLY A 203 -6.27 -0.07 -1.85
N ILE A 204 -7.41 -0.47 -2.41
CA ILE A 204 -8.57 0.40 -2.64
C ILE A 204 -9.62 0.25 -1.52
N PHE A 205 -9.86 -0.98 -1.07
CA PHE A 205 -10.92 -1.28 -0.10
C PHE A 205 -10.37 -1.48 1.32
N GLU A 206 -11.25 -1.38 2.33
CA GLU A 206 -10.96 -1.79 3.71
C GLU A 206 -10.95 -3.33 3.80
N GLY A 207 -9.93 -3.95 3.21
CA GLY A 207 -9.82 -5.39 3.02
C GLY A 207 -9.40 -5.75 1.59
N GLU A 208 -9.58 -7.02 1.21
CA GLU A 208 -9.23 -7.52 -0.13
C GLU A 208 -10.36 -7.36 -1.16
N SER A 209 -11.61 -7.27 -0.70
CA SER A 209 -12.77 -7.29 -1.57
C SER A 209 -13.89 -6.35 -1.12
N HIS A 210 -14.66 -5.90 -2.10
CA HIS A 210 -15.88 -5.14 -1.90
C HIS A 210 -17.05 -5.87 -2.53
N VAL A 211 -18.08 -6.17 -1.72
CA VAL A 211 -19.28 -6.87 -2.16
C VAL A 211 -20.43 -5.89 -2.29
N PHE A 212 -20.92 -5.72 -3.51
CA PHE A 212 -22.13 -4.98 -3.78
C PHE A 212 -23.31 -5.94 -3.96
N HIS A 213 -24.27 -5.88 -3.05
CA HIS A 213 -25.45 -6.74 -3.03
C HIS A 213 -26.75 -5.92 -3.05
N PRO A 214 -27.35 -5.69 -4.24
CA PRO A 214 -28.66 -5.05 -4.35
C PRO A 214 -29.74 -5.84 -3.59
N ARG A 215 -30.65 -5.11 -2.94
CA ARG A 215 -31.89 -5.70 -2.39
C ARG A 215 -32.73 -6.26 -3.54
N GLU A 216 -33.54 -7.28 -3.25
CA GLU A 216 -34.32 -8.00 -4.28
C GLU A 216 -35.23 -7.09 -5.10
N ASN A 217 -35.82 -6.07 -4.46
CA ASN A 217 -36.68 -5.09 -5.13
C ASN A 217 -35.92 -4.20 -6.14
N ASN A 218 -34.60 -4.09 -6.00
CA ASN A 218 -33.73 -3.25 -6.83
C ASN A 218 -32.86 -4.08 -7.80
N LEU A 219 -33.21 -5.36 -8.03
CA LEU A 219 -32.51 -6.22 -8.99
C LEU A 219 -32.79 -5.76 -10.42
N THR A 220 -31.73 -5.33 -11.10
CA THR A 220 -31.72 -4.83 -12.47
C THR A 220 -30.67 -5.57 -13.30
N SER A 221 -30.79 -5.47 -14.62
CA SER A 221 -29.79 -5.94 -15.59
C SER A 221 -28.53 -5.06 -15.62
N SER A 222 -28.63 -3.83 -15.10
CA SER A 222 -27.51 -2.90 -14.97
C SER A 222 -27.30 -2.46 -13.53
N VAL A 223 -26.04 -2.45 -13.09
CA VAL A 223 -25.63 -2.09 -11.73
C VAL A 223 -24.47 -1.10 -11.83
N ARG A 224 -24.48 -0.08 -10.97
CA ARG A 224 -23.37 0.89 -10.85
C ARG A 224 -22.77 0.79 -9.46
N VAL A 225 -21.48 0.45 -9.39
CA VAL A 225 -20.74 0.31 -8.14
C VAL A 225 -19.76 1.47 -7.98
N PRO A 226 -19.86 2.26 -6.90
CA PRO A 226 -18.92 3.36 -6.64
C PRO A 226 -17.60 2.84 -6.07
N ILE A 227 -16.48 3.44 -6.50
CA ILE A 227 -15.13 3.13 -6.03
C ILE A 227 -14.41 4.43 -5.65
N TYR A 228 -13.65 4.36 -4.56
CA TYR A 228 -12.91 5.47 -3.97
C TYR A 228 -11.42 5.12 -3.81
N PRO A 229 -10.60 5.15 -4.88
CA PRO A 229 -9.17 4.88 -4.77
C PRO A 229 -8.47 5.93 -3.90
N PRO A 230 -7.78 5.54 -2.80
CA PRO A 230 -7.18 6.49 -1.86
C PRO A 230 -5.87 7.11 -2.37
N LYS A 231 -5.21 6.48 -3.36
CA LYS A 231 -3.91 6.90 -3.92
C LYS A 231 -3.90 6.77 -5.43
N ASP A 232 -2.98 7.49 -6.07
CA ASP A 232 -2.80 7.50 -7.54
C ASP A 232 -1.83 6.40 -7.98
N VAL A 233 -2.34 5.17 -7.96
CA VAL A 233 -1.64 3.96 -8.38
C VAL A 233 -2.55 3.21 -9.35
N PRO A 234 -2.02 2.67 -10.46
CA PRO A 234 -2.81 1.80 -11.33
C PRO A 234 -3.18 0.52 -10.55
N VAL A 235 -4.44 0.14 -10.59
CA VAL A 235 -4.95 -1.03 -9.86
C VAL A 235 -5.77 -1.91 -10.79
N ASP A 236 -5.48 -3.20 -10.76
CA ASP A 236 -6.27 -4.21 -11.46
C ASP A 236 -7.46 -4.63 -10.58
N LEU A 237 -8.66 -4.51 -11.14
CA LEU A 237 -9.92 -4.89 -10.53
C LEU A 237 -10.35 -6.24 -11.06
N HIS A 238 -10.38 -7.26 -10.21
CA HIS A 238 -10.96 -8.55 -10.55
C HIS A 238 -12.41 -8.60 -10.09
N ILE A 239 -13.32 -8.57 -11.05
CA ILE A 239 -14.77 -8.46 -10.83
C ILE A 239 -15.38 -9.84 -11.04
N LYS A 240 -16.06 -10.35 -10.01
CA LYS A 240 -16.88 -11.56 -10.06
C LYS A 240 -18.34 -11.17 -9.92
N THR A 241 -19.10 -11.31 -11.00
CA THR A 241 -20.51 -10.91 -11.05
C THR A 241 -21.41 -12.12 -11.09
N MET A 242 -22.36 -12.21 -10.15
CA MET A 242 -23.37 -13.26 -10.12
C MET A 242 -24.57 -12.86 -10.98
N VAL A 243 -24.82 -13.60 -12.06
CA VAL A 243 -25.87 -13.35 -13.05
C VAL A 243 -26.89 -14.48 -13.04
N GLY A 244 -28.18 -14.14 -13.10
CA GLY A 244 -29.27 -15.12 -13.16
C GLY A 244 -30.64 -14.46 -13.24
N TYR A 245 -31.69 -15.20 -12.91
CA TYR A 245 -33.06 -14.69 -12.86
C TYR A 245 -33.49 -14.34 -11.43
N LYS A 246 -34.51 -13.47 -11.29
CA LYS A 246 -35.05 -13.08 -9.98
C LYS A 246 -35.64 -14.30 -9.26
N GLY A 247 -35.20 -14.54 -8.03
CA GLY A 247 -35.65 -15.70 -7.23
C GLY A 247 -34.96 -17.02 -7.56
N SER A 248 -33.92 -17.01 -8.39
CA SER A 248 -33.08 -18.20 -8.63
C SER A 248 -32.27 -18.56 -7.39
N LEU A 249 -32.07 -19.86 -7.14
CA LEU A 249 -31.14 -20.35 -6.11
C LEU A 249 -29.71 -20.46 -6.64
N HIS A 250 -29.55 -20.75 -7.92
CA HIS A 250 -28.27 -20.93 -8.60
C HIS A 250 -28.02 -19.76 -9.56
N TYR A 251 -26.81 -19.20 -9.53
CA TYR A 251 -26.36 -18.08 -10.37
C TYR A 251 -25.04 -18.43 -11.05
N HIS A 252 -24.82 -17.87 -12.24
CA HIS A 252 -23.54 -17.99 -12.94
C HIS A 252 -22.59 -16.89 -12.49
N VAL A 253 -21.32 -17.23 -12.27
CA VAL A 253 -20.28 -16.27 -11.89
C VAL A 253 -19.49 -15.90 -13.13
N PHE A 254 -19.65 -14.66 -13.58
CA PHE A 254 -18.84 -14.08 -14.65
C PHE A 254 -17.61 -13.41 -14.03
N GLU A 255 -16.43 -13.86 -14.45
CA GLU A 255 -15.15 -13.29 -14.04
C GLU A 255 -14.62 -12.34 -15.12
N LEU A 256 -14.22 -11.14 -14.72
CA LEU A 256 -13.69 -10.12 -15.62
C LEU A 256 -12.61 -9.33 -14.89
N THR A 257 -11.57 -8.94 -15.62
CA THR A 257 -10.52 -8.05 -15.09
C THR A 257 -10.56 -6.71 -15.81
N ARG A 258 -10.54 -5.61 -15.05
CA ARG A 258 -10.44 -4.23 -15.57
C ARG A 258 -9.35 -3.48 -14.83
N GLN A 259 -8.53 -2.76 -15.58
CA GLN A 259 -7.48 -1.93 -15.00
C GLN A 259 -7.99 -0.50 -14.80
N LEU A 260 -7.84 0.03 -13.58
CA LEU A 260 -7.98 1.45 -13.32
C LEU A 260 -6.67 2.16 -13.65
N PRO A 261 -6.71 3.24 -14.45
CA PRO A 261 -5.51 4.03 -14.72
C PRO A 261 -5.05 4.76 -13.45
N ARG A 262 -3.78 5.16 -13.43
CA ARG A 262 -3.13 5.75 -12.25
C ARG A 262 -3.87 6.97 -11.69
N PHE A 263 -4.31 7.87 -12.57
CA PHE A 263 -4.98 9.12 -12.21
C PHE A 263 -6.49 9.02 -12.50
N SER A 264 -7.15 7.99 -11.98
CA SER A 264 -8.59 7.76 -12.19
C SER A 264 -9.50 8.75 -11.44
N MET A 265 -8.98 9.44 -10.41
CA MET A 265 -9.74 10.36 -9.55
C MET A 265 -9.72 11.81 -10.04
N TYR A 266 -9.47 12.04 -11.32
CA TYR A 266 -9.34 13.37 -11.92
C TYR A 266 -10.32 13.49 -13.07
N ALA A 267 -11.37 14.29 -12.89
CA ALA A 267 -12.37 14.54 -13.92
C ALA A 267 -11.89 15.62 -14.89
N LEU A 268 -12.03 15.39 -16.20
CA LEU A 268 -11.77 16.43 -17.19
C LEU A 268 -12.78 17.58 -17.04
N CYS A 269 -12.29 18.81 -16.98
CA CYS A 269 -13.11 20.01 -16.91
C CYS A 269 -13.12 20.73 -18.25
N THR A 270 -14.33 21.03 -18.72
CA THR A 270 -14.58 21.82 -19.94
C THR A 270 -14.79 23.31 -19.65
N VAL A 271 -14.92 23.68 -18.37
CA VAL A 271 -15.11 25.06 -17.91
C VAL A 271 -13.76 25.65 -17.48
N PRO A 272 -13.46 26.92 -17.78
CA PRO A 272 -12.24 27.57 -17.33
C PRO A 272 -12.19 27.65 -15.79
N ILE A 273 -11.12 27.11 -15.19
CA ILE A 273 -10.92 27.07 -13.75
C ILE A 273 -9.90 28.15 -13.34
N THR A 274 -10.04 28.68 -12.12
CA THR A 274 -9.03 29.53 -11.50
C THR A 274 -7.69 28.80 -11.44
N GLN A 275 -6.66 29.40 -12.03
CA GLN A 275 -5.35 28.77 -12.12
C GLN A 275 -4.72 28.65 -10.72
N PRO A 276 -4.20 27.47 -10.35
CA PRO A 276 -3.51 27.30 -9.08
C PRO A 276 -2.21 28.10 -9.04
N ASN A 277 -1.77 28.42 -7.82
CA ASN A 277 -0.57 29.21 -7.56
C ASN A 277 0.68 28.35 -7.76
N GLY A 278 0.60 27.08 -7.36
CA GLY A 278 1.69 26.13 -7.53
C GLY A 278 1.90 25.74 -9.00
N HIS A 279 3.17 25.70 -9.42
CA HIS A 279 3.50 25.25 -10.77
C HIS A 279 4.87 24.58 -10.87
N VAL A 280 5.01 23.72 -11.87
CA VAL A 280 6.24 23.03 -12.24
C VAL A 280 6.45 23.20 -13.74
N LYS A 281 7.63 23.71 -14.11
CA LYS A 281 8.06 23.93 -15.50
C LYS A 281 9.28 23.09 -15.80
N PHE A 282 9.28 22.49 -16.98
CA PHE A 282 10.40 21.72 -17.49
C PHE A 282 10.33 21.61 -19.01
N GLN A 283 11.47 21.33 -19.62
CA GLN A 283 11.59 21.14 -21.06
C GLN A 283 11.71 19.66 -21.39
N LEU A 284 10.89 19.19 -22.33
CA LEU A 284 10.96 17.82 -22.86
C LEU A 284 11.66 17.81 -24.22
N GLN A 285 12.49 16.79 -24.46
CA GLN A 285 13.08 16.50 -25.77
C GLN A 285 12.23 15.50 -26.57
N GLU A 286 10.90 15.56 -26.42
CA GLU A 286 9.96 14.58 -26.97
C GLU A 286 8.78 15.27 -27.65
N ARG A 287 8.13 14.58 -28.60
CA ARG A 287 6.98 15.13 -29.33
C ARG A 287 5.76 15.28 -28.42
N VAL A 288 5.04 16.39 -28.53
CA VAL A 288 3.77 16.65 -27.81
C VAL A 288 2.74 15.52 -28.04
N ALA A 289 2.75 14.86 -29.21
CA ALA A 289 1.90 13.70 -29.47
C ALA A 289 2.08 12.54 -28.45
N ARG A 290 3.32 12.29 -27.98
CA ARG A 290 3.57 11.25 -26.96
C ARG A 290 3.04 11.68 -25.58
N LEU A 291 3.06 12.98 -25.28
CA LEU A 291 2.45 13.53 -24.08
C LEU A 291 0.93 13.33 -24.10
N VAL A 292 0.29 13.58 -25.25
CA VAL A 292 -1.15 13.32 -25.44
C VAL A 292 -1.48 11.84 -25.25
N MET A 293 -0.68 10.93 -25.83
CA MET A 293 -0.84 9.49 -25.62
C MET A 293 -0.69 9.10 -24.15
N TRP A 294 0.25 9.72 -23.42
CA TRP A 294 0.42 9.49 -21.99
C TRP A 294 -0.80 9.95 -21.18
N VAL A 295 -1.35 11.13 -21.47
CA VAL A 295 -2.57 11.62 -20.81
C VAL A 295 -3.73 10.66 -21.08
N ASN A 296 -3.92 10.23 -22.33
CA ASN A 296 -5.00 9.30 -22.68
C ASN A 296 -4.86 7.93 -21.99
N ALA A 297 -3.64 7.46 -21.76
CA ALA A 297 -3.39 6.20 -21.05
C ALA A 297 -3.47 6.33 -19.52
N SER A 298 -3.18 7.51 -18.96
CA SER A 298 -2.97 7.69 -17.52
C SER A 298 -4.19 8.24 -16.78
N PHE A 299 -5.14 8.84 -17.51
CA PHE A 299 -6.39 9.42 -16.98
C PHE A 299 -7.60 8.64 -17.50
N LEU A 300 -8.71 8.72 -16.75
CA LEU A 300 -9.98 8.13 -17.18
C LEU A 300 -10.77 9.18 -17.98
N LEU A 301 -10.72 9.07 -19.30
CA LEU A 301 -11.35 10.02 -20.24
C LEU A 301 -12.53 9.37 -20.95
N LEU A 302 -13.58 10.16 -21.21
CA LEU A 302 -14.75 9.71 -21.99
C LEU A 302 -14.45 9.72 -23.50
N GLU A 303 -13.65 10.67 -23.94
CA GLU A 303 -13.17 10.83 -25.31
C GLU A 303 -11.67 11.09 -25.30
N ASP A 304 -10.95 10.53 -26.28
CA ASP A 304 -9.51 10.72 -26.40
C ASP A 304 -9.19 12.19 -26.69
N ILE A 305 -8.25 12.75 -25.92
CA ILE A 305 -7.80 14.11 -26.16
C ILE A 305 -6.88 14.10 -27.38
N VAL A 306 -7.06 15.08 -28.26
CA VAL A 306 -6.21 15.33 -29.43
C VAL A 306 -5.47 16.65 -29.22
N ALA A 307 -4.22 16.73 -29.68
CA ALA A 307 -3.48 17.99 -29.67
C ALA A 307 -4.23 19.04 -30.52
N THR A 308 -4.21 20.30 -30.09
CA THR A 308 -4.75 21.39 -30.92
C THR A 308 -3.97 21.52 -32.22
N GLU A 309 -4.58 22.09 -33.26
CA GLU A 309 -3.97 22.27 -34.59
C GLU A 309 -2.62 23.02 -34.54
N ASP A 310 -2.42 23.86 -33.52
CA ASP A 310 -1.18 24.60 -33.24
C ASP A 310 -0.08 23.77 -32.56
N GLY A 311 -0.31 22.48 -32.30
CA GLY A 311 0.62 21.61 -31.58
C GLY A 311 0.72 21.91 -30.08
N ARG A 312 -0.26 22.64 -29.51
CA ARG A 312 -0.37 22.92 -28.07
C ARG A 312 -1.31 21.93 -27.39
N LEU A 313 -1.06 21.66 -26.12
CA LEU A 313 -1.96 20.88 -25.27
C LEU A 313 -2.34 21.73 -24.06
N GLU A 314 -3.64 21.90 -23.85
CA GLU A 314 -4.18 22.52 -22.64
C GLU A 314 -5.31 21.64 -22.13
N VAL A 315 -5.08 21.01 -20.97
CA VAL A 315 -6.06 20.14 -20.34
C VAL A 315 -6.20 20.52 -18.88
N SER A 316 -7.44 20.62 -18.43
CA SER A 316 -7.77 20.98 -17.05
C SER A 316 -8.55 19.83 -16.42
N PHE A 317 -8.12 19.42 -15.24
CA PHE A 317 -8.73 18.37 -14.45
C PHE A 317 -9.13 18.90 -13.08
N LEU A 318 -10.13 18.26 -12.47
CA LEU A 318 -10.55 18.50 -11.10
C LEU A 318 -10.39 17.23 -10.28
N SER A 319 -9.68 17.34 -9.16
CA SER A 319 -9.53 16.26 -8.19
C SER A 319 -10.87 15.92 -7.55
N LEU A 320 -11.31 14.68 -7.66
CA LEU A 320 -12.52 14.19 -7.00
C LEU A 320 -12.36 14.05 -5.48
N ARG A 321 -11.11 14.02 -4.98
CA ARG A 321 -10.79 13.86 -3.55
C ARG A 321 -10.80 15.19 -2.81
N THR A 322 -10.13 16.19 -3.39
CA THR A 322 -9.84 17.47 -2.72
C THR A 322 -10.53 18.66 -3.39
N THR A 323 -11.19 18.46 -4.54
CA THR A 323 -11.78 19.52 -5.38
C THR A 323 -10.76 20.57 -5.87
N MET A 324 -9.47 20.25 -5.80
CA MET A 324 -8.41 21.13 -6.31
C MET A 324 -8.21 20.94 -7.82
N PRO A 325 -7.96 22.02 -8.57
CA PRO A 325 -7.68 21.94 -10.00
C PRO A 325 -6.25 21.46 -10.30
N LEU A 326 -6.12 20.78 -11.43
CA LEU A 326 -4.86 20.38 -12.05
C LEU A 326 -4.90 20.86 -13.50
N VAL A 327 -3.95 21.69 -13.92
CA VAL A 327 -3.86 22.16 -15.30
C VAL A 327 -2.54 21.70 -15.89
N ILE A 328 -2.59 21.01 -17.02
CA ILE A 328 -1.40 20.60 -17.79
C ILE A 328 -1.40 21.40 -19.08
N TYR A 329 -0.32 22.16 -19.27
CA TYR A 329 -0.09 22.99 -20.45
C TYR A 329 1.20 22.56 -21.13
N ALA A 330 1.18 22.37 -22.45
CA ALA A 330 2.38 22.12 -23.25
C ALA A 330 2.41 23.02 -24.48
N THR A 331 3.55 23.67 -24.70
CA THR A 331 3.82 24.52 -25.86
C THR A 331 4.36 23.71 -27.04
N SER A 332 4.34 24.30 -28.23
CA SER A 332 4.94 23.70 -29.44
C SER A 332 6.46 23.60 -29.35
N GLN A 333 7.11 24.38 -28.47
CA GLN A 333 8.53 24.29 -28.13
C GLN A 333 8.85 23.16 -27.12
N CYS A 334 7.86 22.32 -26.78
CA CYS A 334 7.99 21.21 -25.83
C CYS A 334 8.34 21.65 -24.40
N GLU A 335 7.99 22.88 -24.04
CA GLU A 335 7.98 23.33 -22.64
C GLU A 335 6.64 22.93 -22.02
N VAL A 336 6.70 22.14 -20.95
CA VAL A 336 5.53 21.64 -20.22
C VAL A 336 5.44 22.36 -18.88
N THR A 337 4.25 22.90 -18.61
CA THR A 337 3.89 23.51 -17.33
C THR A 337 2.75 22.72 -16.70
N ILE A 338 3.01 22.12 -15.54
CA ILE A 338 1.98 21.49 -14.71
C ILE A 338 1.66 22.45 -13.58
N ARG A 339 0.40 22.86 -13.45
CA ARG A 339 -0.07 23.76 -12.39
C ARG A 339 -0.99 22.99 -11.46
N THR A 340 -0.61 22.95 -10.19
CA THR A 340 -1.35 22.33 -9.09
C THR A 340 -0.83 22.90 -7.78
N ASP A 341 -1.70 23.01 -6.77
CA ASP A 341 -1.28 23.44 -5.43
C ASP A 341 -0.73 22.26 -4.60
N ASP A 342 -0.94 21.03 -5.04
CA ASP A 342 -0.47 19.82 -4.36
C ASP A 342 0.89 19.36 -4.91
N MET A 343 1.93 19.48 -4.08
CA MET A 343 3.29 19.07 -4.42
C MET A 343 3.44 17.55 -4.59
N ASP A 344 2.66 16.73 -3.86
CA ASP A 344 2.72 15.26 -3.99
C ASP A 344 2.16 14.82 -5.35
N LEU A 345 1.02 15.38 -5.75
CA LEU A 345 0.42 15.12 -7.07
C LEU A 345 1.35 15.53 -8.21
N ALA A 346 1.95 16.72 -8.12
CA ALA A 346 2.96 17.14 -9.08
C ALA A 346 4.11 16.12 -9.16
N GLY A 347 4.62 15.65 -8.02
CA GLY A 347 5.65 14.62 -7.96
C GLY A 347 5.22 13.31 -8.63
N ASP A 348 4.02 12.82 -8.35
CA ASP A 348 3.51 11.58 -8.94
C ASP A 348 3.31 11.69 -10.46
N LEU A 349 2.82 12.83 -10.95
CA LEU A 349 2.72 13.12 -12.38
C LEU A 349 4.11 13.14 -13.05
N MET A 350 5.07 13.84 -12.44
CA MET A 350 6.44 13.91 -12.96
C MET A 350 7.11 12.53 -13.03
N GLN A 351 7.00 11.73 -11.97
CA GLN A 351 7.58 10.38 -11.94
C GLN A 351 6.89 9.45 -12.94
N ALA A 352 5.56 9.52 -13.06
CA ALA A 352 4.81 8.71 -14.02
C ALA A 352 5.15 9.08 -15.46
N LEU A 353 5.27 10.38 -15.75
CA LEU A 353 5.65 10.89 -17.06
C LEU A 353 7.08 10.47 -17.43
N ALA A 354 8.04 10.66 -16.52
CA ALA A 354 9.43 10.28 -16.75
C ALA A 354 9.59 8.77 -17.01
N ASN A 355 8.87 7.94 -16.26
CA ASN A 355 8.85 6.49 -16.48
C ASN A 355 8.20 6.11 -17.82
N TYR A 356 7.12 6.76 -18.23
CA TYR A 356 6.46 6.47 -19.51
C TYR A 356 7.32 6.86 -20.72
N LEU A 357 8.05 7.98 -20.61
CA LEU A 357 8.95 8.46 -21.66
C LEU A 357 10.33 7.79 -21.61
N ASN A 358 10.65 7.02 -20.57
CA ASN A 358 11.97 6.45 -20.29
C ASN A 358 13.10 7.50 -20.21
N LEU A 359 12.85 8.61 -19.50
CA LEU A 359 13.86 9.65 -19.27
C LEU A 359 14.87 9.19 -18.22
N GLU A 360 16.16 9.43 -18.43
CA GLU A 360 17.20 9.10 -17.44
C GLU A 360 17.31 10.16 -16.33
N ASP A 361 17.16 11.43 -16.68
CA ASP A 361 17.33 12.57 -15.77
C ASP A 361 16.37 13.69 -16.17
N LEU A 362 15.75 14.33 -15.17
CA LEU A 362 14.81 15.43 -15.42
C LEU A 362 14.93 16.49 -14.33
N GLN A 363 15.37 17.68 -14.76
CA GLN A 363 15.40 18.87 -13.94
C GLN A 363 14.11 19.67 -14.13
N VAL A 364 13.59 20.22 -13.02
CA VAL A 364 12.39 21.05 -13.03
C VAL A 364 12.62 22.34 -12.25
N GLU A 365 11.95 23.39 -12.72
CA GLU A 365 11.70 24.61 -11.96
C GLU A 365 10.32 24.48 -11.31
N ALA A 366 10.27 24.54 -9.98
CA ALA A 366 9.04 24.38 -9.22
C ALA A 366 8.81 25.60 -8.32
N ASP A 367 7.58 26.10 -8.22
CA ASP A 367 7.23 27.12 -7.24
C ASP A 367 5.95 26.72 -6.51
N PHE A 368 6.06 26.57 -5.19
CA PHE A 368 4.97 26.19 -4.29
C PHE A 368 5.05 27.08 -3.04
N PRO A 369 4.55 28.33 -3.08
CA PRO A 369 4.73 29.30 -2.01
C PRO A 369 4.16 28.80 -0.66
N ASN A 370 2.95 28.23 -0.68
CA ASN A 370 2.28 27.75 0.54
C ASN A 370 3.09 26.67 1.27
N GLU A 371 3.69 25.72 0.54
CA GLU A 371 4.50 24.63 1.13
C GLU A 371 5.84 25.13 1.66
N VAL A 372 6.44 26.13 1.00
CA VAL A 372 7.68 26.77 1.44
C VAL A 372 7.47 27.59 2.72
N ASP A 373 6.36 28.30 2.82
CA ASP A 373 6.00 29.07 4.01
C ASP A 373 5.73 28.14 5.20
N GLN A 374 5.00 27.03 4.96
CA GLN A 374 4.80 25.98 5.96
C GLN A 374 6.12 25.37 6.43
N LEU A 375 7.04 25.07 5.51
CA LEU A 375 8.37 24.53 5.85
C LEU A 375 9.17 25.50 6.73
N SER A 376 9.11 26.80 6.42
CA SER A 376 9.81 27.84 7.19
C SER A 376 9.27 27.89 8.62
N GLY A 377 7.94 27.87 8.80
CA GLY A 377 7.33 27.83 10.13
C GLY A 377 7.62 26.54 10.92
N VAL A 378 7.72 25.39 10.24
CA VAL A 378 8.10 24.12 10.89
C VAL A 378 9.56 24.15 11.35
N LEU A 379 10.48 24.74 10.58
CA LEU A 379 11.89 24.85 10.95
C LEU A 379 12.09 25.74 12.18
N GLU A 380 11.37 26.85 12.29
CA GLU A 380 11.38 27.71 13.48
C GLU A 380 10.90 26.95 14.73
N ARG A 381 9.81 26.19 14.62
CA ARG A 381 9.30 25.34 15.71
C ARG A 381 10.31 24.26 16.13
N VAL A 382 11.03 23.67 15.17
CA VAL A 382 12.07 22.66 15.46
C VAL A 382 13.17 23.25 16.34
N GLU A 383 13.61 24.48 16.08
CA GLU A 383 14.62 25.16 16.89
C GLU A 383 14.13 25.41 18.32
N GLU A 384 12.88 25.89 18.47
CA GLU A 384 12.25 26.09 19.79
C GLU A 384 12.15 24.77 20.59
N TYR A 385 11.71 23.69 19.95
CA TYR A 385 11.62 22.38 20.59
C TYR A 385 12.98 21.79 20.96
N HIS A 386 14.03 22.05 20.16
CA HIS A 386 15.40 21.66 20.49
C HIS A 386 15.91 22.38 21.74
N SER A 387 15.69 23.69 21.83
CA SER A 387 16.05 24.51 23.00
C SER A 387 15.32 24.04 24.26
N THR A 388 14.00 23.85 24.17
CA THR A 388 13.18 23.36 25.30
C THR A 388 13.61 21.96 25.74
N ARG A 389 13.92 21.06 24.80
CA ARG A 389 14.43 19.70 25.11
C ARG A 389 15.74 19.74 25.87
N GLN A 390 16.66 20.63 25.48
CA GLN A 390 17.96 20.76 26.13
C GLN A 390 17.80 21.25 27.57
N ARG A 391 16.95 22.26 27.81
CA ARG A 391 16.63 22.77 29.15
C ARG A 391 16.04 21.67 30.05
N LEU A 392 14.98 20.99 29.58
CA LEU A 392 14.32 19.92 30.35
C LEU A 392 15.27 18.74 30.64
N SER A 393 16.20 18.45 29.74
CA SER A 393 17.17 17.37 29.94
C SER A 393 18.19 17.72 31.03
N ALA A 394 18.59 19.00 31.14
CA ALA A 394 19.45 19.48 32.22
C ALA A 394 18.74 19.41 33.58
N GLU A 395 17.51 19.95 33.67
CA GLU A 395 16.70 19.94 34.90
C GLU A 395 16.46 18.50 35.41
N MET A 396 16.13 17.56 34.51
CA MET A 396 15.95 16.16 34.88
C MET A 396 17.24 15.48 35.36
N ALA A 397 18.40 15.85 34.81
CA ALA A 397 19.68 15.32 35.25
C ALA A 397 20.02 15.81 36.66
N ASP A 398 19.76 17.09 36.94
CA ASP A 398 19.94 17.68 38.27
C ASP A 398 19.02 17.01 39.30
N HIS A 399 17.73 16.84 38.98
CA HIS A 399 16.79 16.12 39.84
C HIS A 399 17.21 14.66 40.09
N SER A 400 17.71 13.96 39.07
CA SER A 400 18.20 12.59 39.22
C SER A 400 19.43 12.50 40.13
N GLY A 401 20.31 13.50 40.09
CA GLY A 401 21.45 13.62 41.01
C GLY A 401 21.02 13.86 42.46
N VAL A 402 20.05 14.74 42.68
CA VAL A 402 19.48 15.01 44.01
C VAL A 402 18.76 13.78 44.57
N ILE A 403 17.96 13.08 43.76
CA ILE A 403 17.28 11.84 44.18
C ILE A 403 18.27 10.79 44.66
N ARG A 404 19.37 10.55 43.92
CA ARG A 404 20.41 9.60 44.35
C ARG A 404 21.00 9.97 45.71
N THR A 405 21.24 11.25 45.94
CA THR A 405 21.79 11.75 47.21
C THR A 405 20.77 11.60 48.35
N LEU A 406 19.50 11.92 48.10
CA LEU A 406 18.42 11.78 49.09
C LEU A 406 18.15 10.32 49.46
N VAL A 407 18.23 9.39 48.51
CA VAL A 407 18.10 7.95 48.78
C VAL A 407 19.18 7.48 49.74
N VAL A 408 20.45 7.90 49.54
CA VAL A 408 21.55 7.56 50.44
C VAL A 408 21.31 8.15 51.84
N ARG A 409 20.93 9.43 51.93
CA ARG A 409 20.63 10.08 53.23
C ARG A 409 19.44 9.47 53.96
N ALA A 410 18.40 9.08 53.23
CA ALA A 410 17.24 8.41 53.78
C ALA A 410 17.61 7.02 54.32
N GLU A 411 18.50 6.30 53.63
CA GLU A 411 18.99 5.00 54.08
C GLU A 411 19.92 5.11 55.29
N ASP A 412 20.82 6.11 55.33
CA ASP A 412 21.67 6.40 56.50
C ASP A 412 20.83 6.72 57.74
N ALA A 413 19.80 7.58 57.59
CA ALA A 413 18.87 7.89 58.67
C ALA A 413 18.09 6.65 59.16
N ARG A 414 17.72 5.76 58.22
CA ARG A 414 17.08 4.47 58.53
C ARG A 414 18.03 3.56 59.33
N LEU A 415 19.30 3.46 58.94
CA LEU A 415 20.32 2.68 59.65
C LEU A 415 20.57 3.21 61.06
N MET A 416 20.54 4.53 61.25
CA MET A 416 20.66 5.19 62.56
C MET A 416 19.37 5.19 63.40
N SER A 417 18.27 4.62 62.89
CA SER A 417 16.94 4.63 63.53
C SER A 417 16.35 6.03 63.78
N ASP A 418 16.82 7.06 63.06
CA ASP A 418 16.26 8.40 63.10
C ASP A 418 15.04 8.53 62.17
N MET A 419 13.87 8.22 62.74
CA MET A 419 12.60 8.21 62.03
C MET A 419 12.10 9.60 61.62
N ALA A 420 12.59 10.68 62.27
CA ALA A 420 12.16 12.04 61.94
C ALA A 420 12.83 12.50 60.64
N SER A 421 14.16 12.39 60.58
CA SER A 421 14.94 12.72 59.38
C SER A 421 14.58 11.81 58.20
N MET A 422 14.35 10.51 58.45
CA MET A 422 13.90 9.58 57.41
C MET A 422 12.60 10.06 56.74
N LYS A 423 11.57 10.41 57.52
CA LYS A 423 10.29 10.90 56.97
C LYS A 423 10.44 12.20 56.20
N GLN A 424 11.32 13.10 56.64
CA GLN A 424 11.62 14.33 55.93
C GLN A 424 12.25 14.03 54.56
N TRP A 425 13.29 13.20 54.51
CA TRP A 425 13.96 12.85 53.25
C TRP A 425 13.04 12.11 52.27
N TYR A 426 12.15 11.23 52.75
CA TYR A 426 11.13 10.61 51.90
C TYR A 426 10.06 11.60 51.43
N GLY A 427 9.72 12.61 52.24
CA GLY A 427 8.82 13.69 51.83
C GLY A 427 9.41 14.54 50.70
N GLU A 428 10.68 14.91 50.82
CA GLU A 428 11.43 15.62 49.77
C GLU A 428 11.60 14.78 48.50
N LEU A 429 11.89 13.48 48.65
CA LEU A 429 11.96 12.52 47.54
C LEU A 429 10.62 12.40 46.82
N TYR A 430 9.51 12.34 47.55
CA TYR A 430 8.17 12.26 46.95
C TYR A 430 7.83 13.51 46.14
N ALA A 431 8.15 14.71 46.67
CA ALA A 431 7.97 15.97 45.96
C ALA A 431 8.79 15.99 44.65
N LEU A 432 10.09 15.67 44.72
CA LEU A 432 10.96 15.61 43.55
C LEU A 432 10.52 14.56 42.53
N ASN A 433 10.01 13.41 42.98
CA ASN A 433 9.50 12.37 42.07
C ASN A 433 8.24 12.85 41.33
N LYS A 434 7.34 13.56 42.02
CA LYS A 434 6.14 14.14 41.39
C LYS A 434 6.53 15.18 40.33
N ASP A 435 7.48 16.04 40.66
CA ASP A 435 8.00 17.05 39.75
C ASP A 435 8.69 16.40 38.54
N LEU A 436 9.52 15.38 38.75
CA LEU A 436 10.19 14.62 37.69
C LEU A 436 9.18 13.92 36.77
N ILE A 437 8.12 13.31 37.31
CA ILE A 437 7.05 12.71 36.49
C ILE A 437 6.36 13.78 35.62
N SER A 438 6.12 14.97 36.16
CA SER A 438 5.51 16.07 35.41
C SER A 438 6.44 16.57 34.30
N GLY A 439 7.73 16.78 34.59
CA GLY A 439 8.75 17.16 33.63
C GLY A 439 8.96 16.09 32.56
N TYR A 440 8.90 14.81 32.92
CA TYR A 440 8.99 13.70 31.98
C TYR A 440 7.81 13.69 31.00
N LYS A 441 6.58 13.93 31.47
CA LYS A 441 5.41 14.04 30.59
C LYS A 441 5.55 15.20 29.60
N ILE A 442 6.01 16.37 30.07
CA ILE A 442 6.27 17.54 29.20
C ILE A 442 7.36 17.19 28.18
N ARG A 443 8.44 16.51 28.59
CA ARG A 443 9.53 16.09 27.70
C ARG A 443 9.04 15.10 26.64
N CYS A 444 8.22 14.12 27.01
CA CYS A 444 7.66 13.16 26.07
C CYS A 444 6.77 13.86 25.03
N ASN A 445 5.92 14.79 25.46
CA ASN A 445 5.08 15.57 24.54
C ASN A 445 5.94 16.43 23.58
N ASN A 446 6.89 17.18 24.14
CA ASN A 446 7.83 17.98 23.35
C ASN A 446 8.63 17.11 22.36
N HIS A 447 9.03 15.90 22.76
CA HIS A 447 9.75 14.98 21.89
C HIS A 447 8.87 14.42 20.77
N GLN A 448 7.61 14.09 21.05
CA GLN A 448 6.66 13.60 20.06
C GLN A 448 6.34 14.68 19.01
N GLU A 449 6.13 15.93 19.44
CA GLU A 449 5.93 17.06 18.54
C GLU A 449 7.19 17.34 17.69
N LEU A 450 8.38 17.32 18.30
CA LEU A 450 9.65 17.45 17.58
C LEU A 450 9.82 16.35 16.51
N LEU A 451 9.52 15.09 16.83
CA LEU A 451 9.56 14.00 15.86
C LEU A 451 8.55 14.18 14.72
N SER A 452 7.37 14.70 15.02
CA SER A 452 6.35 15.03 14.02
C SER A 452 6.85 16.12 13.06
N CYS A 453 7.40 17.22 13.59
CA CYS A 453 7.99 18.30 12.79
C CYS A 453 9.18 17.81 11.95
N LEU A 454 10.11 17.02 12.52
CA LEU A 454 11.22 16.44 11.78
C LEU A 454 10.76 15.48 10.67
N LYS A 455 9.67 14.74 10.90
CA LYS A 455 9.05 13.91 9.87
C LYS A 455 8.47 14.76 8.74
N GLN A 456 7.78 15.86 9.06
CA GLN A 456 7.26 16.81 8.07
C GLN A 456 8.38 17.42 7.23
N VAL A 457 9.46 17.93 7.86
CA VAL A 457 10.63 18.46 7.14
C VAL A 457 11.22 17.42 6.19
N ASN A 458 11.45 16.20 6.66
CA ASN A 458 11.96 15.12 5.81
C ASN A 458 11.00 14.77 4.69
N GLN A 459 9.70 14.77 4.95
CA GLN A 459 8.67 14.53 3.94
C GLN A 459 8.73 15.62 2.86
N THR A 460 8.78 16.90 3.21
CA THR A 460 8.90 18.00 2.24
C THR A 460 10.17 17.91 1.40
N ILE A 461 11.31 17.52 1.98
CA ILE A 461 12.54 17.25 1.22
C ILE A 461 12.34 16.11 0.22
N GLN A 462 11.67 15.03 0.64
CA GLN A 462 11.34 13.93 -0.26
C GLN A 462 10.37 14.38 -1.37
N LYS A 463 9.35 15.18 -1.07
CA LYS A 463 8.44 15.75 -2.08
C LYS A 463 9.22 16.58 -3.10
N ALA A 464 10.08 17.49 -2.65
CA ALA A 464 10.94 18.31 -3.51
C ALA A 464 11.90 17.46 -4.38
N GLY A 465 12.38 16.33 -3.84
CA GLY A 465 13.16 15.35 -4.59
C GLY A 465 12.32 14.58 -5.62
N ARG A 466 11.09 14.19 -5.29
CA ARG A 466 10.17 13.46 -6.19
C ARG A 466 9.67 14.31 -7.36
N LEU A 467 9.75 15.63 -7.28
CA LEU A 467 9.50 16.51 -8.44
C LEU A 467 10.54 16.32 -9.56
N ARG A 468 11.70 15.73 -9.27
CA ARG A 468 12.81 15.51 -10.21
C ARG A 468 13.04 14.01 -10.43
N TYR A 469 13.60 13.66 -11.58
CA TYR A 469 13.93 12.28 -11.92
C TYR A 469 15.44 12.10 -12.06
N GLY A 470 15.96 10.90 -11.80
CA GLY A 470 17.37 10.58 -12.03
C GLY A 470 18.36 11.20 -11.02
N LYS A 471 19.49 11.70 -11.53
CA LYS A 471 20.60 12.25 -10.73
C LYS A 471 20.19 13.55 -10.05
N SER A 472 19.37 14.37 -10.71
CA SER A 472 18.82 15.60 -10.17
C SER A 472 18.08 15.40 -8.84
N LYS A 473 17.36 14.29 -8.69
CA LYS A 473 16.69 13.93 -7.42
C LYS A 473 17.69 13.76 -6.28
N THR A 474 18.76 12.98 -6.50
CA THR A 474 19.79 12.73 -5.48
C THR A 474 20.56 13.99 -5.11
N ALA A 475 20.86 14.84 -6.09
CA ALA A 475 21.57 16.11 -5.88
C ALA A 475 20.75 17.07 -5.00
N VAL A 476 19.45 17.24 -5.27
CA VAL A 476 18.58 18.12 -4.48
C VAL A 476 18.42 17.60 -3.05
N VAL A 477 18.22 16.30 -2.85
CA VAL A 477 18.09 15.74 -1.48
C VAL A 477 19.39 15.96 -0.68
N ALA A 478 20.55 15.78 -1.30
CA ALA A 478 21.84 16.04 -0.65
C ALA A 478 22.02 17.54 -0.33
N ALA A 479 21.70 18.43 -1.28
CA ALA A 479 21.79 19.87 -1.12
C ALA A 479 20.83 20.39 -0.03
N CYS A 480 19.59 19.92 0.01
CA CYS A 480 18.62 20.26 1.07
C CYS A 480 19.13 19.82 2.45
N ARG A 481 19.69 18.62 2.58
CA ARG A 481 20.28 18.15 3.85
C ARG A 481 21.47 19.00 4.28
N GLN A 482 22.31 19.43 3.34
CA GLN A 482 23.44 20.32 3.63
C GLN A 482 22.98 21.72 4.02
N ALA A 483 21.95 22.27 3.37
CA ALA A 483 21.36 23.57 3.70
C ALA A 483 20.75 23.58 5.11
N ILE A 484 20.07 22.50 5.51
CA ILE A 484 19.54 22.32 6.87
C ILE A 484 20.68 22.22 7.89
N LYS A 485 21.75 21.47 7.58
CA LYS A 485 22.92 21.38 8.47
C LYS A 485 23.59 22.75 8.70
N ASN A 486 23.54 23.62 7.69
CA ASN A 486 24.11 24.96 7.73
C ASN A 486 23.10 26.03 8.20
N ASN A 487 21.88 25.64 8.61
CA ASN A 487 20.79 26.55 9.01
C ASN A 487 20.48 27.65 7.97
N ASN A 488 20.63 27.37 6.68
CA ASN A 488 20.38 28.35 5.62
C ASN A 488 19.02 28.11 4.95
N VAL A 489 17.97 28.71 5.52
CA VAL A 489 16.57 28.59 5.04
C VAL A 489 16.39 29.21 3.65
N ASN A 490 17.06 30.33 3.37
CA ASN A 490 16.96 30.99 2.06
C ASN A 490 17.57 30.14 0.94
N ALA A 491 18.72 29.51 1.21
CA ALA A 491 19.31 28.56 0.27
C ALA A 491 18.40 27.34 0.08
N LEU A 492 17.76 26.83 1.14
CA LEU A 492 16.82 25.71 1.05
C LEU A 492 15.65 26.03 0.11
N THR A 493 15.03 27.20 0.26
CA THR A 493 13.94 27.64 -0.63
C THR A 493 14.39 27.74 -2.09
N LYS A 494 15.58 28.30 -2.33
CA LYS A 494 16.14 28.41 -3.68
C LYS A 494 16.45 27.05 -4.29
N ILE A 495 17.01 26.12 -3.50
CA ILE A 495 17.29 24.74 -3.93
C ILE A 495 15.99 24.00 -4.25
N ILE A 496 14.93 24.15 -3.45
CA ILE A 496 13.63 23.52 -3.74
C ILE A 496 13.09 24.02 -5.08
N ARG A 497 13.17 25.33 -5.32
CA ARG A 497 12.66 25.96 -6.55
C ARG A 497 13.43 25.58 -7.81
N LEU A 498 14.74 25.83 -7.81
CA LEU A 498 15.59 25.76 -9.01
C LEU A 498 16.44 24.49 -9.08
N GLY A 499 16.56 23.75 -7.97
CA GLY A 499 17.35 22.53 -7.87
C GLY A 499 18.88 22.73 -7.86
N HIS A 500 19.34 23.97 -7.75
CA HIS A 500 20.76 24.33 -7.60
C HIS A 500 20.91 25.48 -6.59
N THR A 501 22.10 25.61 -6.01
CA THR A 501 22.47 26.66 -5.05
C THR A 501 22.55 28.04 -5.67
#